data_AF-A0A9N7QQ86-F1
#
_entry.id   AF-A0A9N7QQ86-F1
#
_cell.length_a   1.000
_cell.length_b   1.000
_cell.length_c   1.000
_cell.angle_alpha   90.00
_cell.angle_beta   90.00
_cell.angle_gamma   90.00
#
_symmetry.space_group_name_H-M   'P 1'
#
loop_
_entity.id
_entity.type
_entity.pdbx_description
1 polymer ?
#
loop_
_entity_poly.entity_id
_entity_poly.type
_entity_poly.pdbx_seq_one_letter_code
_entity_poly.pdbx_strand_id
1 'polypeptide(L)'
;MASGGDPARTGKPVGSDLASRKATLPIVVALSSDCEAALELARLYRSDHAMTHREVVHAAELVETAGGRQAAQHFADERMRAAIAALPESMRCSELVALAQLVIDRDK
;
A
#
# COMPACT_ATOMS: atom_id res chain seq x y z
N MET A 1 18.26 -3.09 7.47
CA MET A 1 17.14 -3.80 6.82
C MET A 1 16.11 -2.75 6.44
N ALA A 2 16.05 -2.40 5.16
CA ALA A 2 15.07 -1.48 4.61
C ALA A 2 14.42 -2.20 3.44
N SER A 3 13.20 -2.70 3.61
CA SER A 3 12.40 -3.30 2.54
C SER A 3 11.24 -2.35 2.22
N GLY A 4 11.58 -1.14 1.77
CA GLY A 4 10.76 -0.47 0.78
C GLY A 4 11.04 -1.18 -0.55
N GLY A 5 9.99 -1.56 -1.28
CA GLY A 5 10.14 -2.22 -2.58
C GLY A 5 11.19 -1.54 -3.44
N ASP A 6 12.06 -2.35 -4.04
CA ASP A 6 13.15 -1.87 -4.89
C ASP A 6 12.57 -0.98 -6.02
N PRO A 7 12.99 0.30 -6.13
CA PRO A 7 12.58 1.18 -7.22
C PRO A 7 12.82 0.57 -8.60
N ALA A 8 13.80 -0.33 -8.72
CA ALA A 8 14.11 -1.05 -9.95
C ALA A 8 13.05 -2.10 -10.32
N ARG A 9 12.25 -2.59 -9.36
CA ARG A 9 11.18 -3.60 -9.60
C ARG A 9 9.81 -3.00 -9.85
N THR A 10 9.47 -1.87 -9.22
CA THR A 10 8.10 -1.33 -9.25
C THR A 10 7.86 -0.28 -10.35
N GLY A 11 8.91 0.25 -10.97
CA GLY A 11 8.81 1.19 -12.10
C GLY A 11 8.19 2.56 -11.76
N LYS A 12 7.88 2.84 -10.48
CA LYS A 12 7.39 4.13 -9.99
C LYS A 12 8.38 4.70 -8.98
N PRO A 13 8.66 6.01 -9.01
CA PRO A 13 9.43 6.64 -7.95
C PRO A 13 8.75 6.37 -6.61
N VAL A 14 9.52 5.81 -5.66
CA VAL A 14 9.09 5.67 -4.26
C VAL A 14 8.60 7.02 -3.78
N GLY A 15 7.35 7.09 -3.29
CA GLY A 15 6.77 8.32 -2.78
C GLY A 15 6.13 9.25 -3.82
N SER A 16 5.99 8.87 -5.09
CA SER A 16 5.26 9.66 -6.10
C SER A 16 3.80 9.94 -5.71
N ASP A 17 3.11 8.94 -5.16
CA ASP A 17 1.74 9.11 -4.64
C ASP A 17 1.71 10.05 -3.41
N LEU A 18 2.74 10.03 -2.56
CA LEU A 18 2.85 10.95 -1.41
C LEU A 18 3.14 12.39 -1.85
N ALA A 19 4.10 12.57 -2.76
CA ALA A 19 4.46 13.88 -3.32
C ALA A 19 3.26 14.54 -4.02
N SER A 20 2.42 13.75 -4.68
CA SER A 20 1.16 14.20 -5.31
C SER A 20 -0.05 14.19 -4.37
N ARG A 21 0.12 13.82 -3.10
CA ARG A 21 -0.95 13.65 -2.08
C ARG A 21 -2.13 12.80 -2.55
N LYS A 22 -1.84 11.80 -3.38
CA LYS A 22 -2.86 10.88 -3.88
C LYS A 22 -3.35 9.97 -2.75
N ALA A 23 -4.67 9.88 -2.59
CA ALA A 23 -5.31 9.02 -1.62
C ALA A 23 -5.29 7.54 -2.05
N THR A 24 -4.14 6.89 -1.97
CA THR A 24 -4.04 5.43 -2.17
C THR A 24 -4.40 4.67 -0.90
N LEU A 25 -4.73 3.39 -1.03
CA LEU A 25 -5.21 2.58 0.10
C LEU A 25 -4.24 2.58 1.31
N PRO A 26 -2.91 2.37 1.15
CA PRO A 26 -2.00 2.44 2.30
C PRO A 26 -1.99 3.80 2.99
N ILE A 27 -2.10 4.89 2.22
CA ILE A 27 -2.10 6.27 2.74
C ILE A 27 -3.40 6.55 3.50
N VAL A 28 -4.55 6.18 2.93
CA VAL A 28 -5.86 6.39 3.55
C VAL A 28 -5.97 5.60 4.85
N VAL A 29 -5.51 4.34 4.85
CA VAL A 29 -5.50 3.54 6.07
C VAL A 29 -4.59 4.17 7.12
N ALA A 30 -3.36 4.54 6.76
CA ALA A 30 -2.43 5.21 7.67
C ALA A 30 -3.00 6.51 8.26
N LEU A 31 -3.65 7.36 7.45
CA LEU A 31 -4.30 8.59 7.90
C LEU A 31 -5.52 8.35 8.80
N SER A 32 -6.13 7.17 8.73
CA SER A 32 -7.31 6.79 9.52
C SER A 32 -6.93 6.03 10.80
N SER A 33 -5.65 5.70 10.99
CA SER A 33 -5.16 5.03 12.19
C SER A 33 -5.16 5.99 13.39
N ASP A 34 -5.49 5.46 14.57
CA ASP A 34 -5.46 6.23 15.83
C ASP A 34 -4.08 6.14 16.48
N CYS A 35 -3.09 6.79 15.85
CA CYS A 35 -1.70 6.81 16.35
C CYS A 35 -0.97 8.12 16.05
N GLU A 36 0.13 8.38 16.76
CA GLU A 36 0.93 9.60 16.59
C GLU A 36 1.48 9.77 15.18
N ALA A 37 1.90 8.66 14.53
CA ALA A 37 2.39 8.68 13.16
C ALA A 37 1.32 9.14 12.16
N ALA A 38 0.06 8.76 12.38
CA ALA A 38 -1.08 9.22 11.57
C ALA A 38 -1.34 10.72 11.74
N LEU A 39 -1.27 11.22 12.98
CA LEU A 39 -1.42 12.65 13.29
C LEU A 39 -0.31 13.48 12.61
N GLU A 40 0.92 12.98 12.62
CA GLU A 40 2.04 13.63 11.95
C GLU A 40 1.93 13.59 10.44
N LEU A 41 1.55 12.45 9.86
CA LEU A 41 1.29 12.31 8.44
C LEU A 41 0.19 13.29 7.99
N ALA A 42 -0.87 13.43 8.80
CA ALA A 42 -1.94 14.39 8.55
C ALA A 42 -1.46 15.85 8.61
N ARG A 43 -0.46 16.19 9.44
CA ARG A 43 0.17 17.52 9.44
C ARG A 43 0.89 17.80 8.12
N LEU A 44 1.68 16.84 7.62
CA LEU A 44 2.36 16.97 6.33
C LEU A 44 1.35 17.15 5.18
N TYR A 45 0.23 16.41 5.22
CA TYR A 45 -0.84 16.53 4.21
C TYR A 45 -1.61 17.84 4.24
N ARG A 46 -1.69 18.51 5.40
CA ARG A 46 -2.34 19.81 5.56
C ARG A 46 -1.43 21.01 5.30
N SER A 47 -0.13 20.79 5.10
CA SER A 47 0.79 21.88 4.76
C SER A 47 0.42 22.55 3.43
N ASP A 48 0.61 23.86 3.32
CA ASP A 48 0.34 24.62 2.09
C ASP A 48 1.48 24.53 1.06
N HIS A 49 2.65 23.99 1.43
CA HIS A 49 3.76 23.81 0.49
C HIS A 49 3.81 22.39 -0.07
N ALA A 50 4.40 22.26 -1.27
CA ALA A 50 4.75 20.96 -1.82
C ALA A 50 5.74 20.26 -0.87
N MET A 51 5.57 18.95 -0.67
CA MET A 51 6.49 18.17 0.14
C MET A 51 7.87 18.16 -0.54
N THR A 52 8.90 18.48 0.23
CA THR A 52 10.29 18.26 -0.17
C THR A 52 10.57 16.76 -0.26
N HIS A 53 11.64 16.38 -0.96
CA HIS A 53 12.06 14.98 -1.03
C HIS A 53 12.25 14.34 0.36
N ARG A 54 12.77 15.10 1.34
CA ARG A 54 12.93 14.60 2.72
C ARG A 54 11.58 14.34 3.40
N GLU A 55 10.61 15.22 3.20
CA GLU A 55 9.26 15.04 3.73
C GLU A 55 8.52 13.89 3.05
N VAL A 56 8.78 13.64 1.76
CA VAL A 56 8.22 12.48 1.06
C VAL A 56 8.77 11.17 1.65
N VAL A 57 10.09 11.11 1.92
CA VAL A 57 10.70 9.94 2.58
C VAL A 57 10.13 9.76 3.99
N HIS A 58 10.05 10.84 4.77
CA HIS A 58 9.48 10.82 6.11
C HIS A 58 8.00 10.39 6.12
N ALA A 59 7.19 10.91 5.20
CA ALA A 59 5.80 10.52 5.03
C ALA A 59 5.67 9.02 4.69
N ALA A 60 6.60 8.45 3.93
CA ALA A 60 6.61 7.02 3.63
C ALA A 60 6.90 6.17 4.88
N GLU A 61 7.80 6.64 5.76
CA GLU A 61 8.07 5.99 7.06
C GLU A 61 6.85 6.07 7.97
N LEU A 62 6.18 7.23 8.05
CA LEU A 62 4.96 7.40 8.85
C LEU A 62 3.82 6.49 8.37
N VAL A 63 3.67 6.28 7.06
CA VAL A 63 2.70 5.32 6.51
C VAL A 63 2.99 3.90 6.99
N GLU A 64 4.27 3.51 7.10
CA GLU A 64 4.63 2.20 7.66
C GLU A 64 4.33 2.10 9.14
N THR A 65 4.77 3.10 9.91
CA THR A 65 4.57 3.12 11.35
C THR A 65 3.09 3.11 11.71
N ALA A 66 2.25 3.76 10.91
CA ALA A 66 0.79 3.75 11.08
C ALA A 66 0.11 2.47 10.57
N GLY A 67 0.86 1.49 10.04
CA GLY A 67 0.35 0.19 9.58
C GLY A 67 -0.29 0.19 8.19
N GLY A 68 -0.14 1.28 7.42
CA GLY A 68 -0.81 1.46 6.14
C GLY A 68 -0.50 0.36 5.12
N ARG A 69 0.77 -0.03 4.97
CA ARG A 69 1.17 -1.13 4.06
C ARG A 69 0.60 -2.48 4.49
N GLN A 70 0.72 -2.84 5.77
CA GLN A 70 0.25 -4.14 6.27
C GLN A 70 -1.26 -4.29 6.09
N ALA A 71 -2.02 -3.26 6.42
CA ALA A 71 -3.47 -3.27 6.26
C ALA A 71 -3.90 -3.30 4.79
N ALA A 72 -3.21 -2.58 3.90
CA ALA A 72 -3.48 -2.64 2.46
C ALA A 72 -3.21 -4.04 1.89
N GLN A 73 -2.15 -4.72 2.34
CA GLN A 73 -1.87 -6.10 1.96
C GLN A 73 -2.98 -7.04 2.46
N HIS A 74 -3.39 -6.90 3.73
CA HIS A 74 -4.48 -7.70 4.28
C HIS A 74 -5.78 -7.54 3.48
N PHE A 75 -6.12 -6.30 3.12
CA PHE A 75 -7.28 -6.02 2.27
C PHE A 75 -7.17 -6.65 0.89
N ALA A 76 -5.98 -6.62 0.26
CA ALA A 76 -5.75 -7.30 -1.02
C ALA A 76 -5.95 -8.81 -0.90
N ASP A 77 -5.44 -9.43 0.16
CA ASP A 77 -5.58 -10.86 0.43
C ASP A 77 -7.06 -11.24 0.66
N GLU A 78 -7.79 -10.45 1.45
CA GLU A 78 -9.23 -10.66 1.68
C GLU A 78 -10.03 -10.55 0.38
N ARG A 79 -9.76 -9.53 -0.43
CA ARG A 79 -10.44 -9.35 -1.73
C ARG A 79 -10.15 -10.50 -2.69
N MET A 80 -8.93 -11.03 -2.67
CA MET A 80 -8.59 -12.19 -3.47
C MET A 80 -9.33 -13.45 -3.01
N ARG A 81 -9.34 -13.72 -1.70
CA ARG A 81 -10.09 -14.85 -1.13
C ARG A 81 -11.57 -14.77 -1.50
N ALA A 82 -12.16 -13.58 -1.40
CA ALA A 82 -13.55 -13.34 -1.78
C ALA A 82 -13.79 -13.57 -3.28
N ALA A 83 -12.89 -13.11 -4.15
CA ALA A 83 -12.99 -13.33 -5.58
C ALA A 83 -12.93 -14.82 -5.95
N ILE A 84 -11.99 -15.56 -5.36
CA ILE A 84 -11.88 -17.02 -5.54
C ILE A 84 -13.15 -17.72 -5.02
N ALA A 85 -13.65 -17.29 -3.86
CA ALA A 85 -14.87 -17.85 -3.27
C ALA A 85 -16.14 -17.57 -4.10
N ALA A 86 -16.13 -16.56 -4.96
CA ALA A 86 -17.24 -16.25 -5.87
C ALA A 86 -17.21 -17.06 -7.18
N LEU A 87 -16.10 -17.74 -7.51
CA LEU A 87 -16.01 -18.52 -8.74
C LEU A 87 -16.91 -19.78 -8.68
N PRO A 88 -17.66 -20.10 -9.75
CA PRO A 88 -18.33 -21.39 -9.89
C PRO A 88 -17.31 -22.53 -9.79
N GLU A 89 -17.72 -23.66 -9.21
CA GLU A 89 -16.83 -24.82 -9.03
C GLU A 89 -16.23 -25.31 -10.36
N SER A 90 -16.99 -25.21 -11.45
CA SER A 90 -16.54 -25.53 -12.82
C SER A 90 -15.42 -24.63 -13.35
N MET A 91 -15.16 -23.48 -12.72
CA MET A 91 -14.14 -22.51 -13.11
C MET A 91 -12.99 -22.41 -12.07
N ARG A 92 -13.10 -23.13 -10.94
CA ARG A 92 -12.01 -23.25 -9.95
C ARG A 92 -10.94 -24.24 -10.43
N CYS A 93 -10.39 -24.00 -11.62
CA CYS A 93 -9.16 -24.67 -12.02
C CYS A 93 -8.02 -24.13 -11.16
N SER A 94 -7.23 -25.06 -10.60
CA SER A 94 -6.07 -24.77 -9.75
C SER A 94 -5.10 -23.75 -10.37
N GLU A 95 -5.02 -23.69 -11.71
CA GLU A 95 -4.20 -22.74 -12.45
C GLU A 95 -4.63 -21.28 -12.30
N LEU A 96 -5.94 -20.98 -12.26
CA LEU A 96 -6.43 -19.61 -12.06
C LEU A 96 -6.17 -19.12 -10.63
N VAL A 97 -6.28 -20.02 -9.65
CA VAL A 97 -5.94 -19.73 -8.25
C VAL A 97 -4.44 -19.48 -8.10
N ALA A 98 -3.60 -20.28 -8.75
CA ALA A 98 -2.15 -20.09 -8.76
C ALA A 98 -1.74 -18.77 -9.41
N LEU A 99 -2.37 -18.39 -10.53
CA LEU A 99 -2.11 -17.13 -11.24
C LEU A 99 -2.52 -15.91 -10.39
N ALA A 100 -3.66 -16.00 -9.70
CA ALA A 100 -4.11 -14.99 -8.75
C ALA A 100 -3.13 -14.79 -7.58
N GLN A 101 -2.64 -15.88 -6.99
CA GLN A 101 -1.62 -15.83 -5.92
C GLN A 101 -0.32 -15.19 -6.42
N LEU A 102 0.13 -15.56 -7.62
CA LEU A 102 1.36 -15.02 -8.22
C LEU A 102 1.28 -13.49 -8.45
N VAL A 103 0.11 -12.96 -8.82
CA VAL A 103 -0.07 -11.51 -9.03
C VAL A 103 0.03 -10.71 -7.72
N ILE A 104 -0.33 -11.32 -6.57
CA ILE A 104 -0.25 -10.67 -5.26
C ILE A 104 1.15 -10.81 -4.63
N ASP A 105 1.83 -11.93 -4.86
CA ASP A 105 3.20 -12.17 -4.36
C ASP A 105 4.31 -11.54 -5.23
N ARG A 106 3.97 -10.68 -6.20
CA ARG A 106 4.89 -10.19 -7.25
C ARG A 106 6.12 -9.43 -6.72
N ASP A 107 6.11 -9.03 -5.45
CA ASP A 107 7.15 -8.23 -4.79
C ASP A 107 8.03 -9.00 -3.78
N LYS A 108 7.97 -10.34 -3.73
CA LYS A 108 9.06 -11.16 -3.15
C LYS A 108 10.22 -11.30 -4.12
#